data_AF-A0A9E5V1C5-F1
#
_entry.id   AF-A0A9E5V1C5-F1
#
_cell.length_a   1.000
_cell.length_b   1.000
_cell.length_c   1.000
_cell.angle_alpha   90.00
_cell.angle_beta   90.00
_cell.angle_gamma   90.00
#
_symmetry.space_group_name_H-M   'P 1'
#
loop_
_entity.id
_entity.type
_entity.pdbx_description
1 polymer ?
#
loop_
_entity_poly.entity_id
_entity_poly.type
_entity_poly.pdbx_seq_one_letter_code
_entity_poly.pdbx_strand_id
1 'polypeptide(L)'
;MSFNLRNRSLLTILDLNQSELLYLLDLAHDLKRVKYSKTEQQHLKGKNIALIFEKPSTRTRCAFAHPTKPIGPIYTQTEAERLAAERGWAIAPDGDAYRRVVPSPEPRRILEMGAIQLLVQSGVLVICVGGGGIPVIVTPLGGIRGVEAVIDKDLAAALLATSLRAEALLLLTDVDAVYTDWGTSAA
;
A
#
# COMPACT_ATOMS: atom_id res chain seq x y z
N MET A 1 19.64 -23.21 -18.73
CA MET A 1 18.83 -22.02 -19.11
C MET A 1 18.66 -21.16 -17.86
N SER A 2 18.75 -19.82 -17.96
CA SER A 2 18.44 -18.97 -16.81
C SER A 2 16.95 -19.09 -16.47
N PHE A 3 16.68 -19.40 -15.20
CA PHE A 3 15.32 -19.47 -14.68
C PHE A 3 14.65 -18.10 -14.81
N ASN A 4 13.44 -18.02 -15.38
CA ASN A 4 12.74 -16.74 -15.54
C ASN A 4 11.22 -16.92 -15.64
N LEU A 5 10.49 -15.85 -15.32
CA LEU A 5 9.03 -15.76 -15.36
C LEU A 5 8.55 -14.71 -16.38
N ARG A 6 9.26 -14.53 -17.50
CA ARG A 6 8.89 -13.50 -18.49
C ARG A 6 7.55 -13.82 -19.15
N ASN A 7 6.74 -12.79 -19.39
CA ASN A 7 5.38 -12.90 -19.94
C ASN A 7 4.44 -13.83 -19.16
N ARG A 8 4.77 -14.14 -17.91
CA ARG A 8 3.89 -14.86 -16.99
C ARG A 8 2.98 -13.86 -16.28
N SER A 9 1.71 -14.21 -16.19
CA SER A 9 0.79 -13.65 -15.21
C SER A 9 1.01 -14.38 -13.87
N LEU A 10 0.92 -13.65 -12.76
CA LEU A 10 0.98 -14.16 -11.38
C LEU A 10 -0.38 -13.89 -10.72
N LEU A 11 -1.39 -14.74 -10.94
CA LEU A 11 -2.79 -14.48 -10.53
C LEU A 11 -2.99 -14.81 -9.05
N THR A 12 -2.39 -15.91 -8.64
CA THR A 12 -2.41 -16.45 -7.28
C THR A 12 -1.08 -17.15 -7.00
N ILE A 13 -0.75 -17.34 -5.72
CA ILE A 13 0.42 -18.12 -5.33
C ILE A 13 0.30 -19.59 -5.78
N LEU A 14 -0.91 -20.08 -6.03
CA LEU A 14 -1.16 -21.43 -6.54
C LEU A 14 -0.68 -21.63 -7.99
N ASP A 15 -0.44 -20.54 -8.74
CA ASP A 15 0.11 -20.60 -10.10
C ASP A 15 1.63 -20.82 -10.11
N LEU A 16 2.26 -20.76 -8.94
CA LEU A 16 3.68 -20.92 -8.75
C LEU A 16 3.97 -22.30 -8.18
N ASN A 17 4.88 -23.02 -8.83
CA ASN A 17 5.53 -24.12 -8.15
C ASN A 17 6.54 -23.59 -7.11
N GLN A 18 6.98 -24.47 -6.22
CA GLN A 18 7.93 -24.12 -5.15
C GLN A 18 9.19 -23.40 -5.67
N SER A 19 9.74 -23.84 -6.80
CA SER A 19 10.95 -23.24 -7.38
C SER A 19 10.69 -21.83 -7.92
N GLU A 20 9.52 -21.59 -8.53
CA GLU A 20 9.12 -20.27 -9.01
C GLU A 20 8.87 -19.30 -7.85
N LEU A 21 8.25 -19.78 -6.77
CA LEU A 21 8.04 -18.99 -5.56
C LEU A 21 9.38 -18.61 -4.91
N LEU A 22 10.27 -19.59 -4.72
CA LEU A 22 11.61 -19.34 -4.15
C LEU A 22 12.40 -18.36 -5.02
N TYR A 23 12.34 -18.50 -6.35
CA TYR A 23 12.98 -17.55 -7.26
C TYR A 23 12.45 -16.12 -7.09
N LEU A 24 11.13 -15.93 -6.92
CA LEU A 24 10.55 -14.61 -6.69
C LEU A 24 10.96 -14.01 -5.34
N LEU A 25 11.07 -14.84 -4.30
CA LEU A 25 11.54 -14.43 -2.97
C LEU A 25 13.01 -14.01 -3.01
N ASP A 26 13.86 -14.81 -3.66
CA ASP A 26 15.29 -14.49 -3.85
C ASP A 26 15.46 -13.20 -4.66
N LEU A 27 14.71 -13.06 -5.76
CA LEU A 27 14.73 -11.85 -6.57
C LEU A 27 14.28 -10.62 -5.78
N ALA A 28 13.22 -10.74 -4.98
CA ALA A 28 12.74 -9.64 -4.13
C ALA A 28 13.78 -9.25 -3.07
N HIS A 29 14.43 -10.23 -2.46
CA HIS A 29 15.52 -10.02 -1.51
C HIS A 29 16.70 -9.28 -2.17
N ASP A 30 17.13 -9.72 -3.35
CA ASP A 30 18.21 -9.11 -4.10
C ASP A 30 17.90 -7.68 -4.53
N LEU A 31 16.71 -7.44 -5.09
CA LEU A 31 16.25 -6.11 -5.48
C LEU A 31 16.21 -5.16 -4.28
N LYS A 32 15.75 -5.65 -3.12
CA LYS A 32 15.77 -4.88 -1.88
C LYS A 32 17.20 -4.54 -1.46
N ARG A 33 18.10 -5.52 -1.44
CA ARG A 33 19.52 -5.35 -1.10
C ARG A 33 20.20 -4.31 -1.99
N VAL A 34 20.07 -4.42 -3.31
CA VAL A 34 20.73 -3.49 -4.27
C VAL A 34 20.17 -2.06 -4.18
N LYS A 35 18.89 -1.92 -3.80
CA LYS A 35 18.29 -0.61 -3.54
C LYS A 35 18.90 0.05 -2.30
N TYR A 36 19.05 -0.69 -1.20
CA TYR A 36 19.67 -0.16 0.02
C TYR A 36 21.16 0.16 -0.16
N SER A 37 21.89 -0.64 -0.94
CA SER A 37 23.29 -0.34 -1.29
C SER A 37 23.44 0.74 -2.37
N LYS A 38 22.34 1.31 -2.88
CA LYS A 38 22.33 2.33 -3.96
C LYS A 38 23.01 1.86 -5.26
N THR A 39 23.00 0.57 -5.53
CA THR A 39 23.55 -0.06 -6.75
C THR A 39 22.47 -0.59 -7.69
N GLU A 40 21.22 -0.15 -7.51
CA GLU A 40 20.07 -0.54 -8.33
C GLU A 40 20.24 -0.10 -9.79
N GLN A 41 19.86 -0.97 -10.73
CA GLN A 41 19.81 -0.66 -12.16
C GLN A 41 18.36 -0.56 -12.65
N GLN A 42 18.10 0.40 -13.55
CA GLN A 42 16.76 0.66 -14.07
C GLN A 42 16.40 -0.30 -15.22
N HIS A 43 15.88 -1.48 -14.88
CA HIS A 43 15.53 -2.51 -15.88
C HIS A 43 14.22 -2.27 -16.65
N LEU A 44 13.37 -1.33 -16.20
CA LEU A 44 12.04 -1.08 -16.77
C LEU A 44 11.92 0.27 -17.50
N LYS A 45 13.04 0.91 -17.84
CA LYS A 45 13.05 2.20 -18.54
C LYS A 45 12.27 2.09 -19.87
N GLY A 46 11.31 2.98 -20.09
CA GLY A 46 10.46 3.00 -21.29
C GLY A 46 9.29 2.00 -21.29
N LYS A 47 9.04 1.30 -20.17
CA LYS A 47 7.83 0.47 -20.00
C LYS A 47 6.71 1.31 -19.38
N ASN A 48 5.53 1.23 -19.96
CA ASN A 48 4.31 1.84 -19.41
C ASN A 48 3.55 0.76 -18.64
N ILE A 49 3.29 1.00 -17.35
CA ILE A 49 2.52 0.11 -16.48
C ILE A 49 1.24 0.85 -16.12
N ALA A 50 0.08 0.27 -16.47
CA ALA A 50 -1.21 0.79 -16.03
C ALA A 50 -1.48 0.27 -14.62
N LEU A 51 -1.75 1.20 -13.71
CA LEU A 51 -2.08 0.90 -12.32
C LEU A 51 -3.49 1.42 -12.04
N ILE A 52 -4.42 0.54 -11.72
CA ILE A 52 -5.81 0.90 -11.44
C ILE A 52 -5.96 1.12 -9.93
N PHE A 53 -6.32 2.33 -9.54
CA PHE A 53 -6.46 2.70 -8.14
C PHE A 53 -7.64 3.63 -7.86
N GLU A 54 -8.76 3.10 -7.36
CA GLU A 54 -9.64 3.89 -6.49
C GLU A 54 -10.04 3.09 -5.25
N LYS A 55 -9.93 3.74 -4.08
CA LYS A 55 -10.29 3.14 -2.79
C LYS A 55 -11.21 4.10 -2.02
N PRO A 56 -12.50 3.77 -1.90
CA PRO A 56 -13.41 4.57 -1.10
C PRO A 56 -13.11 4.43 0.39
N SER A 57 -13.16 5.58 1.01
CA SER A 57 -12.85 5.91 2.39
C SER A 57 -14.13 6.37 3.08
N THR A 58 -14.33 5.97 4.34
CA THR A 58 -15.39 6.59 5.17
C THR A 58 -14.93 7.92 5.73
N ARG A 59 -15.87 8.87 5.86
CA ARG A 59 -15.69 10.10 6.62
C ARG A 59 -15.71 9.79 8.12
N THR A 60 -14.73 9.05 8.62
CA THR A 60 -14.61 8.76 10.05
C THR A 60 -14.12 10.03 10.74
N ARG A 61 -15.04 10.77 11.39
CA ARG A 61 -14.74 12.07 12.02
C ARG A 61 -13.48 12.01 12.89
N CYS A 62 -13.23 10.90 13.59
CA CYS A 62 -12.03 10.72 14.43
C CYS A 62 -10.72 10.74 13.63
N ALA A 63 -10.61 9.98 12.53
CA ALA A 63 -9.38 9.89 11.73
C ALA A 63 -9.05 11.20 11.00
N PHE A 64 -10.08 11.97 10.62
CA PHE A 64 -9.92 13.28 9.98
C PHE A 64 -9.66 14.41 10.99
N ALA A 65 -10.17 14.28 12.23
CA ALA A 65 -9.90 15.24 13.30
C ALA A 65 -8.50 15.06 13.91
N HIS A 66 -8.00 13.82 13.96
CA HIS A 66 -6.69 13.48 14.52
C HIS A 66 -5.90 12.63 13.51
N PRO A 67 -5.24 13.27 12.53
CA PRO A 67 -4.41 12.56 11.57
C PRO A 67 -3.17 11.98 12.25
N THR A 68 -2.89 10.70 11.99
CA THR A 68 -1.76 9.98 12.62
C THR A 68 -0.83 9.32 11.62
N LYS A 69 -1.21 9.19 10.34
CA LYS A 69 -0.42 8.40 9.39
C LYS A 69 0.74 9.23 8.82
N PRO A 70 2.00 8.85 9.08
CA PRO A 70 3.17 9.57 8.58
C PRO A 70 3.27 9.47 7.05
N ILE A 71 3.56 10.59 6.38
CA ILE A 71 3.83 10.67 4.95
C ILE A 71 5.00 11.61 4.63
N GLY A 72 5.66 11.36 3.49
CA GLY A 72 6.70 12.24 2.98
C GLY A 72 8.02 12.15 3.76
N PRO A 73 8.90 13.15 3.59
CA PRO A 73 10.23 13.15 4.20
C PRO A 73 10.17 13.48 5.70
N ILE A 74 11.29 13.27 6.40
CA ILE A 74 11.49 13.70 7.78
C ILE A 74 11.96 15.15 7.83
N TYR A 75 11.60 15.85 8.91
CA TYR A 75 11.90 17.27 9.13
C TYR A 75 12.52 17.46 10.52
N THR A 76 13.35 18.49 10.65
CA THR A 76 13.72 19.05 11.95
C THR A 76 12.52 19.76 12.59
N GLN A 77 12.58 20.01 13.89
CA GLN A 77 11.51 20.73 14.59
C GLN A 77 11.23 22.11 13.98
N THR A 78 12.27 22.90 13.71
CA THR A 78 12.14 24.24 13.12
C THR A 78 11.51 24.20 11.73
N GLU A 79 11.88 23.23 10.89
CA GLU A 79 11.27 23.05 9.58
C GLU A 79 9.81 22.61 9.68
N ALA A 80 9.50 21.71 10.61
CA ALA A 80 8.15 21.27 10.88
C ALA A 80 7.24 22.43 11.30
N GLU A 81 7.65 23.22 12.30
CA GLU A 81 6.88 24.38 12.77
C GLU A 81 6.62 25.39 11.64
N ARG A 82 7.63 25.66 10.81
CA ARG A 82 7.50 26.52 9.63
C ARG A 82 6.51 25.94 8.61
N LEU A 83 6.61 24.66 8.29
CA LEU A 83 5.72 23.99 7.32
C LEU A 83 4.28 23.90 7.84
N ALA A 84 4.09 23.70 9.13
CA ALA A 84 2.79 23.72 9.77
C ALA A 84 2.15 25.11 9.66
N ALA A 85 2.91 26.18 9.92
CA ALA A 85 2.42 27.56 9.83
C ALA A 85 2.14 28.00 8.38
N GLU A 86 3.03 27.69 7.44
CA GLU A 86 2.91 28.13 6.04
C GLU A 86 1.87 27.33 5.25
N ARG A 87 1.78 26.02 5.50
CA ARG A 87 0.97 25.10 4.67
C ARG A 87 -0.22 24.49 5.39
N GLY A 88 -0.39 24.80 6.68
CA GLY A 88 -1.46 24.20 7.51
C GLY A 88 -1.31 22.69 7.66
N TRP A 89 -0.08 22.16 7.55
CA TRP A 89 0.15 20.72 7.67
C TRP A 89 0.06 20.26 9.12
N ALA A 90 -0.66 19.15 9.33
CA ALA A 90 -0.54 18.40 10.57
C ALA A 90 0.80 17.66 10.57
N ILE A 91 1.55 17.80 11.65
CA ILE A 91 2.87 17.19 11.82
C ILE A 91 2.91 16.52 13.19
N ALA A 92 3.53 15.35 13.27
CA ALA A 92 3.74 14.60 14.51
C ALA A 92 5.21 14.16 14.64
N PRO A 93 5.68 13.90 15.87
CA PRO A 93 6.97 13.25 16.10
C PRO A 93 7.04 11.86 15.45
N ASP A 94 8.20 11.50 14.92
CA ASP A 94 8.54 10.21 14.30
C ASP A 94 9.99 9.86 14.71
N GLY A 95 10.14 9.33 15.93
CA GLY A 95 11.44 9.19 16.60
C GLY A 95 12.00 10.54 17.04
N ASP A 96 13.28 10.78 16.75
CA ASP A 96 13.96 12.06 17.04
C ASP A 96 13.65 13.16 16.01
N ALA A 97 12.81 12.86 15.00
CA ALA A 97 12.45 13.77 13.92
C ALA A 97 10.94 14.01 13.87
N TYR A 98 10.50 14.82 12.89
CA TYR A 98 9.10 15.15 12.68
C TYR A 98 8.67 14.76 11.27
N ARG A 99 7.41 14.35 11.11
CA ARG A 99 6.86 14.00 9.79
C ARG A 99 5.43 14.48 9.63
N ARG A 100 5.08 14.87 8.40
CA ARG A 100 3.71 15.24 8.05
C ARG A 100 2.80 14.03 8.30
N VAL A 101 1.68 14.26 8.97
CA VAL A 101 0.65 13.24 9.17
C VAL A 101 -0.62 13.59 8.43
N VAL A 102 -1.30 12.56 7.93
CA VAL A 102 -2.58 12.67 7.24
C VAL A 102 -3.59 11.66 7.81
N PRO A 103 -4.90 11.86 7.57
CA PRO A 103 -5.91 10.90 7.96
C PRO A 103 -5.65 9.54 7.29
N SER A 104 -5.82 8.45 8.06
CA SER A 104 -5.81 7.09 7.53
C SER A 104 -7.05 6.32 8.00
N PRO A 105 -8.20 6.58 7.37
CA PRO A 105 -9.44 5.88 7.69
C PRO A 105 -9.42 4.45 7.13
N GLU A 106 -10.20 3.58 7.76
CA GLU A 106 -10.40 2.21 7.27
C GLU A 106 -11.04 2.20 5.87
N PRO A 107 -10.55 1.32 4.97
CA PRO A 107 -11.14 1.14 3.66
C PRO A 107 -12.50 0.43 3.78
N ARG A 108 -13.50 0.86 2.99
CA ARG A 108 -14.87 0.32 3.07
C ARG A 108 -15.28 -0.53 1.90
N ARG A 109 -14.93 -0.10 0.69
CA ARG A 109 -15.15 -0.87 -0.55
C ARG A 109 -13.99 -0.55 -1.50
N ILE A 110 -13.96 -1.21 -2.65
CA ILE A 110 -13.11 -0.85 -3.79
C ILE A 110 -14.09 -0.54 -4.92
N LEU A 111 -13.99 0.63 -5.56
CA LEU A 111 -15.02 1.06 -6.53
C LEU A 111 -15.03 0.15 -7.76
N GLU A 112 -13.85 -0.19 -8.26
CA GLU A 112 -13.66 -1.05 -9.43
C GLU A 112 -13.65 -2.53 -9.08
N MET A 113 -14.24 -2.93 -7.94
CA MET A 113 -14.30 -4.34 -7.53
C MET A 113 -14.87 -5.24 -8.64
N GLY A 114 -15.91 -4.78 -9.35
CA GLY A 114 -16.49 -5.53 -10.47
C GLY A 114 -15.51 -5.75 -11.62
N ALA A 115 -14.69 -4.74 -11.96
CA ALA A 115 -13.66 -4.88 -12.98
C ALA A 115 -12.54 -5.82 -12.53
N ILE A 116 -12.12 -5.71 -11.26
CA ILE A 116 -11.13 -6.62 -10.66
C ILE A 116 -11.65 -8.06 -10.69
N GLN A 117 -12.89 -8.30 -10.27
CA GLN A 117 -13.53 -9.61 -10.30
C GLN A 117 -13.58 -10.20 -11.70
N LEU A 118 -13.99 -9.41 -12.70
CA LEU A 118 -14.06 -9.88 -14.10
C LEU A 118 -12.67 -10.31 -14.61
N LEU A 119 -11.64 -9.51 -14.35
CA LEU A 119 -10.27 -9.81 -14.74
C LEU A 119 -9.76 -11.07 -14.02
N VAL A 120 -9.97 -11.18 -12.71
CA VAL A 120 -9.59 -12.36 -11.93
C VAL A 120 -10.31 -13.61 -12.44
N GLN A 121 -11.63 -13.54 -12.69
CA GLN A 121 -12.42 -14.65 -13.24
C GLN A 121 -11.97 -15.06 -14.65
N SER A 122 -11.40 -14.14 -15.42
CA SER A 122 -10.85 -14.39 -16.75
C SER A 122 -9.41 -14.92 -16.72
N GLY A 123 -8.85 -15.20 -15.54
CA GLY A 123 -7.47 -15.65 -15.38
C GLY A 123 -6.43 -14.57 -15.66
N VAL A 124 -6.78 -13.29 -15.45
CA VAL A 124 -5.87 -12.14 -15.66
C VAL A 124 -5.26 -11.69 -14.34
N LEU A 125 -3.93 -11.42 -14.34
CA LEU A 125 -3.23 -10.92 -13.16
C LEU A 125 -3.63 -9.47 -12.95
N VAL A 126 -4.22 -9.18 -11.80
CA VAL A 126 -4.60 -7.82 -11.43
C VAL A 126 -3.64 -7.29 -10.37
N ILE A 127 -2.79 -6.33 -10.76
CA ILE A 127 -2.03 -5.52 -9.80
C ILE A 127 -2.93 -4.35 -9.39
N CYS A 128 -3.47 -4.40 -8.18
CA CYS A 128 -4.33 -3.36 -7.62
C CYS A 128 -3.93 -3.06 -6.17
N VAL A 129 -4.66 -2.14 -5.54
CA VAL A 129 -4.52 -1.87 -4.10
C VAL A 129 -3.14 -1.30 -3.67
N GLY A 130 -2.30 -0.88 -4.62
CA GLY A 130 -1.05 -0.17 -4.37
C GLY A 130 -1.23 1.23 -3.75
N GLY A 131 -0.09 1.86 -3.45
CA GLY A 131 -0.03 3.25 -2.96
C GLY A 131 0.00 4.22 -4.13
N GLY A 132 -1.06 5.00 -4.29
CA GLY A 132 -1.18 5.94 -5.41
C GLY A 132 -2.62 6.32 -5.74
N GLY A 133 -3.59 5.47 -5.36
CA GLY A 133 -5.00 5.81 -5.47
C GLY A 133 -5.38 6.99 -4.59
N ILE A 134 -6.21 7.88 -5.14
CA ILE A 134 -6.81 8.98 -4.41
C ILE A 134 -7.94 8.39 -3.55
N PRO A 135 -7.90 8.51 -2.22
CA PRO A 135 -9.03 8.10 -1.41
C PRO A 135 -10.24 8.97 -1.71
N VAL A 136 -11.41 8.36 -1.79
CA VAL A 136 -12.65 9.08 -2.12
C VAL A 136 -13.73 8.83 -1.09
N ILE A 137 -14.61 9.80 -0.85
CA ILE A 137 -15.82 9.60 -0.05
C ILE A 137 -17.05 9.67 -0.96
N VAL A 138 -18.10 8.97 -0.57
CA VAL A 138 -19.43 9.14 -1.17
C VAL A 138 -20.11 10.35 -0.52
N THR A 139 -20.59 11.29 -1.33
CA THR A 139 -21.30 12.48 -0.84
C THR A 139 -22.75 12.12 -0.49
N PRO A 140 -23.44 12.93 0.32
CA PRO A 140 -24.86 12.69 0.64
C PRO A 140 -25.78 12.61 -0.58
N LEU A 141 -25.38 13.24 -1.69
CA LEU A 141 -26.11 13.25 -2.97
C LEU A 141 -25.70 12.08 -3.89
N GLY A 142 -24.90 11.13 -3.41
CA GLY A 142 -24.46 9.95 -4.18
C GLY A 142 -23.24 10.15 -5.07
N GLY A 143 -22.67 11.37 -5.12
CA GLY A 143 -21.45 11.65 -5.87
C GLY A 143 -20.18 11.12 -5.19
N ILE A 144 -19.05 11.17 -5.90
CA ILE A 144 -17.73 10.77 -5.40
C ILE A 144 -16.86 12.01 -5.26
N ARG A 145 -16.13 12.14 -4.16
CA ARG A 145 -15.21 13.25 -3.91
C ARG A 145 -13.88 12.76 -3.36
N GLY A 146 -12.79 13.14 -4.01
CA GLY A 146 -11.43 12.92 -3.50
C GLY A 146 -11.21 13.61 -2.16
N VAL A 147 -10.47 12.94 -1.27
CA VAL A 147 -10.07 13.47 0.03
C VAL A 147 -8.58 13.24 0.25
N GLU A 148 -7.94 14.20 0.91
CA GLU A 148 -6.56 14.05 1.34
C GLU A 148 -6.51 13.08 2.54
N ALA A 149 -6.16 11.84 2.24
CA ALA A 149 -5.98 10.77 3.20
C ALA A 149 -5.03 9.73 2.61
N VAL A 150 -4.59 8.79 3.42
CA VAL A 150 -3.89 7.60 2.97
C VAL A 150 -4.67 6.38 3.44
N ILE A 151 -5.15 5.59 2.49
CA ILE A 151 -5.69 4.27 2.81
C ILE A 151 -4.53 3.32 3.05
N ASP A 152 -4.55 2.67 4.20
CA ASP A 152 -3.57 1.66 4.55
C ASP A 152 -3.58 0.50 3.53
N LYS A 153 -2.39 0.06 3.11
CA LYS A 153 -2.25 -0.94 2.05
C LYS A 153 -2.64 -2.33 2.55
N ASP A 154 -2.34 -2.64 3.80
CA ASP A 154 -2.56 -3.96 4.37
C ASP A 154 -4.06 -4.13 4.65
N LEU A 155 -4.70 -3.10 5.22
CA LEU A 155 -6.16 -3.10 5.38
C LEU A 155 -6.89 -3.17 4.03
N ALA A 156 -6.39 -2.49 3.01
CA ALA A 156 -7.01 -2.54 1.69
C ALA A 156 -6.78 -3.89 0.99
N ALA A 157 -5.65 -4.55 1.23
CA ALA A 157 -5.39 -5.91 0.75
C ALA A 157 -6.31 -6.91 1.47
N ALA A 158 -6.51 -6.76 2.78
CA ALA A 158 -7.48 -7.54 3.55
C ALA A 158 -8.92 -7.35 3.03
N LEU A 159 -9.32 -6.12 2.75
CA LEU A 159 -10.62 -5.82 2.15
C LEU A 159 -10.77 -6.47 0.78
N LEU A 160 -9.74 -6.39 -0.07
CA LEU A 160 -9.75 -7.04 -1.39
C LEU A 160 -9.90 -8.55 -1.27
N ALA A 161 -9.07 -9.20 -0.45
CA ALA A 161 -9.10 -10.64 -0.22
C ALA A 161 -10.48 -11.09 0.25
N THR A 162 -11.06 -10.38 1.22
CA THR A 162 -12.41 -10.66 1.73
C THR A 162 -13.47 -10.48 0.63
N SER A 163 -13.36 -9.41 -0.16
CA SER A 163 -14.32 -9.10 -1.24
C SER A 163 -14.25 -10.10 -2.40
N LEU A 164 -13.07 -10.64 -2.69
CA LEU A 164 -12.86 -11.69 -3.69
C LEU A 164 -13.13 -13.09 -3.13
N ARG A 165 -13.36 -13.23 -1.81
CA ARG A 165 -13.44 -14.52 -1.11
C ARG A 165 -12.18 -15.38 -1.35
N ALA A 166 -11.02 -14.74 -1.32
CA ALA A 166 -9.75 -15.42 -1.45
C ALA A 166 -9.57 -16.42 -0.30
N GLU A 167 -9.04 -17.60 -0.61
CA GLU A 167 -8.76 -18.65 0.39
C GLU A 167 -7.62 -18.26 1.34
N ALA A 168 -6.68 -17.44 0.85
CA ALA A 168 -5.54 -16.96 1.61
C ALA A 168 -5.17 -15.52 1.21
N LEU A 169 -4.62 -14.78 2.18
CA LEU A 169 -3.93 -13.51 1.98
C LEU A 169 -2.50 -13.65 2.52
N LEU A 170 -1.52 -13.39 1.68
CA LEU A 170 -0.11 -13.41 2.07
C LEU A 170 0.41 -11.97 2.23
N LEU A 171 0.83 -11.62 3.44
CA LEU A 171 1.51 -10.36 3.73
C LEU A 171 2.99 -10.65 3.98
N LEU A 172 3.85 -10.14 3.10
CA LEU A 172 5.30 -10.31 3.20
C LEU A 172 5.89 -9.13 3.97
N THR A 173 6.66 -9.44 5.00
CA THR A 173 7.28 -8.44 5.88
C THR A 173 8.74 -8.77 6.13
N ASP A 174 9.52 -7.77 6.51
CA ASP A 174 10.94 -7.87 6.87
C ASP A 174 11.21 -7.81 8.37
N VAL A 175 10.15 -7.79 9.17
CA VAL A 175 10.26 -8.06 10.60
C VAL A 175 10.44 -9.56 10.82
N ASP A 176 11.06 -9.91 11.94
CA ASP A 176 11.40 -11.26 12.32
C ASP A 176 10.18 -12.13 12.65
N ALA A 177 9.13 -11.56 13.23
CA ALA A 177 7.89 -12.26 13.53
C ALA A 177 6.66 -11.35 13.52
N VAL A 178 5.47 -11.96 13.58
CA VAL A 178 4.22 -11.26 13.88
C VAL A 178 4.11 -11.11 15.38
N TYR A 179 3.97 -9.87 15.86
CA TYR A 179 3.86 -9.55 17.28
C TYR A 179 2.41 -9.29 17.66
N THR A 180 1.98 -9.88 18.77
CA THR A 180 0.78 -9.44 19.49
C THR A 180 1.18 -8.33 20.47
N ASP A 181 0.29 -7.36 20.69
CA ASP A 181 0.49 -6.27 21.68
C ASP A 181 1.76 -5.42 21.47
N TRP A 182 2.17 -5.22 20.22
CA TRP A 182 3.33 -4.43 19.82
C TRP A 182 3.38 -3.06 20.51
N GLY A 183 4.55 -2.70 21.06
CA GLY A 183 4.76 -1.46 21.81
C GLY A 183 4.41 -1.54 23.30
N THR A 184 4.01 -2.72 23.80
CA THR A 184 3.90 -3.02 25.24
C THR A 184 5.11 -3.82 25.71
N SER A 185 5.28 -3.94 27.03
CA SER A 185 6.32 -4.80 27.63
C SER A 185 6.12 -6.30 27.38
N ALA A 186 4.97 -6.70 26.81
CA ALA A 186 4.62 -8.09 26.54
C ALA A 186 4.91 -8.53 25.10
N ALA A 187 5.30 -7.58 24.23
CA ALA A 187 5.67 -7.83 22.83
C ALA A 187 7.12 -8.28 22.67
#